data_AF-A0A9Q9YU77-F1
#
_entry.id   AF-A0A9Q9YU77-F1
#
_cell.length_a   1.000
_cell.length_b   1.000
_cell.length_c   1.000
_cell.angle_alpha   90.00
_cell.angle_beta   90.00
_cell.angle_gamma   90.00
#
_symmetry.space_group_name_H-M   'P 1'
#
loop_
_entity.id
_entity.type
_entity.pdbx_description
1 polymer ?
#
loop_
_entity_poly.entity_id
_entity_poly.type
_entity_poly.pdbx_seq_one_letter_code
_entity_poly.pdbx_strand_id
1 'polypeptide(L)'
;MAKYSNSATRSQALYGPVDLSDEDSIPGQLTAAASGSTSVALTSPLSVMNVTLKREMAGLWVKIPCLDEIGSCHYPNVCDLLDQLIPPGQDCPEPLHTYGLPCPCPFKAGDYALPSTEIVIPEVELPGWLTNGYYKVQGI
;
A
#
# COMPACT_ATOMS: atom_id res chain seq x y z
N MET A 1 14.39 -8.96 0.32
CA MET A 1 13.57 -9.32 1.51
C MET A 1 13.19 -8.05 2.27
N ALA A 2 12.04 -7.48 1.94
CA ALA A 2 11.41 -6.47 2.79
C ALA A 2 10.91 -7.16 4.06
N LYS A 3 11.22 -6.62 5.24
CA LYS A 3 10.69 -7.12 6.52
C LYS A 3 9.53 -6.21 6.93
N TYR A 4 8.31 -6.72 6.83
CA TYR A 4 7.11 -6.06 7.33
C TYR A 4 6.93 -6.37 8.83
N SER A 5 6.50 -5.37 9.61
CA SER A 5 6.18 -5.53 11.03
C SER A 5 4.88 -4.81 11.32
N ASN A 6 3.87 -5.56 11.75
CA ASN A 6 2.60 -5.01 12.20
C ASN A 6 2.81 -4.13 13.45
N SER A 7 2.43 -2.86 13.37
CA SER A 7 2.16 -2.08 14.57
C SER A 7 0.75 -2.46 15.02
N ALA A 8 0.66 -3.38 15.98
CA ALA A 8 -0.60 -3.78 16.58
C ALA A 8 -1.19 -2.59 17.35
N THR A 9 -1.95 -1.77 16.65
CA THR A 9 -2.77 -0.73 17.25
C THR A 9 -4.23 -1.17 17.11
N ARG A 10 -5.03 -0.90 18.13
CA ARG A 10 -6.45 -1.25 18.35
C ARG A 10 -7.34 -0.82 17.17
N SER A 11 -7.20 -1.47 16.03
CA SER A 11 -7.86 -1.15 14.77
C SER A 11 -8.99 -2.14 14.52
N GLN A 12 -10.07 -1.65 13.91
CA GLN A 12 -11.22 -2.45 13.50
C GLN A 12 -10.86 -3.43 12.36
N ALA A 13 -9.71 -3.19 11.72
CA ALA A 13 -9.07 -4.04 10.74
C ALA A 13 -7.79 -4.68 11.33
N LEU A 14 -7.65 -5.99 11.12
CA LEU A 14 -6.47 -6.77 11.42
C LEU A 14 -5.71 -7.02 10.12
N TYR A 15 -4.44 -6.65 10.10
CA TYR A 15 -3.54 -6.91 8.98
C TYR A 15 -2.83 -8.24 9.22
N GLY A 16 -2.97 -9.16 8.27
CA GLY A 16 -2.26 -10.44 8.25
C GLY A 16 -0.83 -10.30 7.70
N PRO A 17 -0.16 -11.43 7.39
CA PRO A 17 1.14 -11.42 6.73
C PRO A 17 1.07 -10.68 5.39
N VAL A 18 2.13 -9.91 5.12
CA VAL A 18 2.44 -9.30 3.83
C VAL A 18 3.82 -9.80 3.43
N ASP A 19 3.86 -10.60 2.37
CA ASP A 19 5.08 -11.16 1.81
C ASP A 19 5.38 -10.49 0.48
N LEU A 20 6.59 -9.94 0.36
CA LEU A 20 7.09 -9.29 -0.85
C LEU A 20 8.42 -9.93 -1.22
N SER A 21 8.46 -10.54 -2.41
CA SER A 21 9.66 -11.11 -3.01
C SER A 21 9.93 -10.41 -4.34
N ASP A 22 11.10 -9.81 -4.46
CA ASP A 22 11.56 -9.19 -5.70
C ASP A 22 12.34 -10.22 -6.51
N GLU A 23 11.84 -10.54 -7.71
CA GLU A 23 12.55 -11.41 -8.66
C GLU A 23 13.40 -10.59 -9.64
N ASP A 24 13.05 -9.31 -9.88
CA ASP A 24 13.77 -8.37 -10.75
C ASP A 24 13.83 -6.92 -10.18
N SER A 25 14.77 -6.11 -10.66
CA SER A 25 14.86 -4.67 -10.37
C SER A 25 13.62 -3.90 -10.87
N ILE A 26 13.25 -2.79 -10.23
CA ILE A 26 12.16 -1.90 -10.69
C ILE A 26 12.68 -1.02 -11.86
N PRO A 27 12.00 -0.97 -13.02
CA PRO A 27 10.74 -1.64 -13.39
C PRO A 27 10.94 -3.14 -13.70
N GLY A 28 9.99 -3.96 -13.25
CA GLY A 28 10.13 -5.43 -13.28
C GLY A 28 8.94 -6.15 -12.65
N GLN A 29 9.09 -7.44 -12.37
CA GLN A 29 8.04 -8.28 -11.80
C GLN A 29 8.29 -8.53 -10.31
N LEU A 30 7.26 -8.30 -9.50
CA LEU A 30 7.26 -8.57 -8.06
C LEU A 30 6.25 -9.63 -7.71
N THR A 31 6.60 -10.52 -6.78
CA THR A 31 5.61 -11.43 -6.19
C THR A 31 5.16 -10.89 -4.84
N ALA A 32 3.86 -10.68 -4.69
CA ALA A 32 3.25 -10.22 -3.45
C ALA A 32 2.15 -11.17 -2.96
N ALA A 33 2.07 -11.34 -1.65
CA ALA A 33 0.93 -11.96 -0.97
C ALA A 33 0.50 -11.08 0.21
N ALA A 34 -0.79 -10.95 0.44
CA ALA A 34 -1.33 -10.17 1.55
C ALA A 34 -2.61 -10.80 2.08
N SER A 35 -2.85 -10.66 3.38
CA SER A 35 -4.14 -11.03 3.97
C SER A 35 -4.53 -10.02 5.04
N GLY A 36 -5.83 -9.90 5.29
CA GLY A 36 -6.36 -9.04 6.32
C GLY A 36 -7.83 -9.33 6.57
N SER A 37 -8.33 -8.89 7.71
CA SER A 37 -9.73 -9.04 8.06
C SER A 37 -10.24 -7.77 8.73
N THR A 38 -11.53 -7.48 8.55
CA THR A 38 -12.17 -6.36 9.24
C THR A 38 -13.49 -6.80 9.82
N SER A 39 -13.70 -6.45 11.08
CA SER A 39 -14.91 -6.81 11.83
C SER A 39 -16.10 -5.90 11.51
N VAL A 40 -15.84 -4.77 10.86
CA VAL A 40 -16.84 -3.76 10.48
C VAL A 40 -16.60 -3.31 9.05
N ALA A 41 -17.64 -2.74 8.44
CA ALA A 41 -17.48 -2.11 7.13
C ALA A 41 -16.56 -0.89 7.26
N LEU A 42 -15.53 -0.84 6.43
CA LEU A 42 -14.66 0.32 6.30
C LEU A 42 -15.25 1.24 5.23
N THR A 43 -15.99 2.24 5.70
CA THR A 43 -16.69 3.22 4.86
C THR A 43 -15.98 4.56 4.90
N SER A 44 -16.13 5.36 3.84
CA SER A 44 -15.70 6.76 3.87
C SER A 44 -16.44 7.54 4.98
N PRO A 45 -15.76 8.41 5.75
CA PRO A 45 -14.33 8.65 5.74
C PRO A 45 -13.58 7.57 6.54
N LEU A 46 -12.67 6.86 5.87
CA LEU A 46 -11.74 5.93 6.51
C LEU A 46 -10.64 6.77 7.15
N SER A 47 -10.49 6.66 8.48
CA SER A 47 -9.66 7.55 9.32
C SER A 47 -8.35 8.02 8.70
N VAL A 48 -7.98 9.24 9.08
CA VAL A 48 -6.73 9.91 8.78
C VAL A 48 -5.53 8.96 8.93
N MET A 49 -4.87 8.64 7.81
CA MET A 49 -3.65 7.84 7.78
C MET A 49 -2.45 8.76 7.62
N ASN A 50 -1.55 8.74 8.61
CA ASN A 50 -0.26 9.44 8.48
C ASN A 50 0.81 8.45 8.03
N VAL A 51 1.35 8.66 6.84
CA VAL A 51 2.47 7.86 6.33
C VAL A 51 3.77 8.62 6.58
N THR A 52 4.76 7.92 7.10
CA THR A 52 6.14 8.40 7.21
C THR A 52 7.05 7.50 6.40
N LEU A 53 7.63 8.06 5.33
CA LEU A 53 8.65 7.41 4.51
C LEU A 53 10.02 7.93 4.91
N LYS A 54 10.97 7.03 5.16
CA LYS A 54 12.38 7.35 5.42
C LYS A 54 13.28 6.57 4.46
N ARG A 55 14.35 7.21 4.01
CA ARG A 55 15.43 6.58 3.25
C ARG A 55 16.71 6.55 4.08
N GLU A 56 17.47 5.48 3.96
CA GLU A 56 18.81 5.43 4.52
C GLU A 56 19.81 6.17 3.61
N MET A 57 20.54 7.12 4.18
CA MET A 57 21.62 7.84 3.52
C MET A 57 22.80 7.94 4.48
N ALA A 58 23.95 7.38 4.08
CA ALA A 58 25.17 7.35 4.90
C ALA A 58 24.95 6.86 6.35
N GLY A 59 24.10 5.83 6.52
CA GLY A 59 23.77 5.24 7.84
C GLY A 59 22.72 6.01 8.65
N LEU A 60 22.17 7.11 8.14
CA LEU A 60 21.11 7.89 8.77
C LEU A 60 19.77 7.69 8.04
N TRP A 61 18.68 7.54 8.81
CA TRP A 61 17.32 7.47 8.28
C TRP A 61 16.73 8.86 8.13
N VAL A 62 16.70 9.37 6.90
CA VAL A 62 16.20 10.70 6.58
C VAL A 62 14.75 10.62 6.11
N LYS A 63 13.89 11.47 6.69
CA LYS A 63 12.48 11.58 6.32
C LYS A 63 12.35 12.17 4.92
N ILE A 64 11.62 11.49 4.04
CA ILE A 64 11.27 12.01 2.71
C ILE A 64 10.02 12.88 2.86
N PRO A 65 10.02 14.16 2.43
CA PRO A 65 8.84 15.02 2.49
C PRO A 65 7.72 14.47 1.60
N CYS A 66 6.48 14.94 1.81
CA CYS A 66 5.40 14.65 0.87
C CYS A 66 5.57 15.51 -0.39
N LEU A 67 5.69 14.87 -1.55
CA LEU A 67 5.77 15.50 -2.87
C LEU A 67 4.84 14.73 -3.80
N ASP A 68 3.87 15.41 -4.42
CA ASP A 68 2.91 14.80 -5.35
C ASP A 68 2.23 13.54 -4.81
N GLU A 69 1.78 13.59 -3.54
CA GLU A 69 1.19 12.44 -2.81
C GLU A 69 2.13 11.24 -2.64
N ILE A 70 3.44 11.46 -2.72
CA ILE A 70 4.48 10.45 -2.50
C ILE A 70 5.43 10.91 -1.39
N GLY A 71 5.66 10.06 -0.40
CA GLY A 71 6.60 10.31 0.70
C GLY A 71 5.93 10.28 2.06
N SER A 72 6.31 11.20 2.95
CA SER A 72 5.69 11.31 4.27
C SER A 72 4.43 12.17 4.22
N CYS A 73 3.36 11.62 3.67
CA CYS A 73 2.09 12.30 3.42
C CYS A 73 1.04 12.05 4.50
N HIS A 74 0.12 12.99 4.60
CA HIS A 74 -1.06 12.91 5.46
C HIS A 74 -2.28 12.67 4.56
N TYR A 75 -2.91 11.51 4.68
CA TYR A 75 -4.09 11.16 3.91
C TYR A 75 -5.32 11.30 4.80
N PRO A 76 -6.13 12.36 4.64
CA PRO A 76 -7.30 12.60 5.49
C PRO A 76 -8.34 11.48 5.38
N ASN A 77 -8.42 10.86 4.20
CA ASN A 77 -9.34 9.78 3.89
C ASN A 77 -8.75 8.90 2.79
N VAL A 78 -8.50 7.62 3.12
CA VAL A 78 -7.94 6.66 2.16
C VAL A 78 -8.95 6.34 1.04
N CYS A 79 -10.25 6.45 1.29
CA CYS A 79 -11.25 6.25 0.24
C CYS A 79 -11.15 7.30 -0.87
N ASP A 80 -10.92 8.57 -0.53
CA ASP A 80 -10.82 9.64 -1.53
C ASP A 80 -9.60 9.46 -2.44
N LEU A 81 -8.51 8.85 -1.92
CA LEU A 81 -7.35 8.47 -2.72
C LEU A 81 -7.69 7.31 -3.66
N LEU A 82 -8.40 6.29 -3.19
CA LEU A 82 -8.83 5.17 -4.03
C LEU A 82 -9.79 5.62 -5.14
N ASP A 83 -10.72 6.53 -4.84
CA ASP A 83 -11.66 7.07 -5.83
C ASP A 83 -10.95 7.89 -6.94
N GLN A 84 -9.81 8.52 -6.62
CA GLN A 84 -8.96 9.20 -7.61
C GLN A 84 -8.20 8.22 -8.51
N LEU A 85 -7.74 7.10 -7.95
CA LEU A 85 -7.00 6.07 -8.68
C LEU A 85 -7.91 5.15 -9.49
N ILE A 86 -9.14 4.94 -9.01
CA ILE A 86 -10.11 4.00 -9.57
C ILE A 86 -11.45 4.74 -9.69
N PRO A 87 -11.68 5.45 -10.81
CA PRO A 87 -12.91 6.19 -11.02
C PRO A 87 -14.15 5.28 -10.93
N PRO A 88 -15.27 5.78 -10.38
CA PRO A 88 -16.48 4.99 -10.24
C PRO A 88 -16.98 4.47 -11.59
N GLY A 89 -17.28 3.18 -11.65
CA GLY A 89 -17.74 2.50 -12.87
C GLY A 89 -16.63 1.85 -13.69
N GLN A 90 -15.37 1.90 -13.23
CA GLN A 90 -14.30 1.05 -13.76
C GLN A 90 -14.17 -0.23 -12.92
N ASP A 91 -13.82 -1.33 -13.59
CA ASP A 91 -13.47 -2.57 -12.90
C ASP A 91 -12.17 -2.38 -12.11
N CYS A 92 -12.02 -3.17 -11.04
CA CYS A 92 -10.79 -3.16 -10.27
C CYS A 92 -9.59 -3.51 -11.16
N PRO A 93 -8.43 -2.87 -10.94
CA PRO A 93 -7.23 -3.29 -11.65
C PRO A 93 -6.83 -4.70 -11.22
N GLU A 94 -6.22 -5.45 -12.13
CA GLU A 94 -5.58 -6.71 -11.76
C GLU A 94 -4.43 -6.45 -10.77
N PRO A 95 -4.20 -7.32 -9.78
CA PRO A 95 -4.84 -8.63 -9.57
C PRO A 95 -6.13 -8.59 -8.72
N LEU A 96 -6.57 -7.40 -8.28
CA LEU A 96 -7.71 -7.29 -7.34
C LEU A 96 -9.00 -7.83 -7.96
N HIS A 97 -9.22 -7.57 -9.25
CA HIS A 97 -10.40 -8.05 -9.97
C HIS A 97 -10.45 -9.58 -10.05
N THR A 98 -9.36 -10.26 -10.44
CA THR A 98 -9.30 -11.73 -10.47
C THR A 98 -9.63 -12.38 -9.12
N TYR A 99 -9.18 -11.77 -8.02
CA TYR A 99 -9.42 -12.31 -6.67
C TYR A 99 -10.69 -11.78 -6.00
N GLY A 100 -11.52 -11.00 -6.70
CA GLY A 100 -12.77 -10.46 -6.17
C GLY A 100 -12.55 -9.53 -4.97
N LEU A 101 -11.38 -8.90 -4.88
CA LEU A 101 -11.07 -7.93 -3.84
C LEU A 101 -11.77 -6.62 -4.17
N PRO A 102 -12.53 -6.04 -3.22
CA PRO A 102 -13.32 -4.85 -3.50
C PRO A 102 -12.43 -3.63 -3.74
N CYS A 103 -12.82 -2.84 -4.71
CA CYS A 103 -12.35 -1.48 -4.93
C CYS A 103 -13.44 -0.72 -5.74
N PRO A 104 -13.65 0.59 -5.51
CA PRO A 104 -13.18 1.39 -4.38
C PRO A 104 -13.96 1.09 -3.07
N CYS A 105 -13.90 1.98 -2.08
CA CYS A 105 -14.71 1.90 -0.86
C CYS A 105 -16.22 1.82 -1.16
N PRO A 106 -17.05 1.20 -0.30
CA PRO A 106 -16.74 0.67 1.02
C PRO A 106 -16.27 -0.80 1.02
N PHE A 107 -15.33 -1.12 1.91
CA PHE A 107 -14.93 -2.50 2.19
C PHE A 107 -15.88 -3.09 3.23
N LYS A 108 -16.56 -4.21 2.92
CA LYS A 108 -17.49 -4.86 3.86
C LYS A 108 -16.71 -5.56 4.99
N ALA A 109 -17.40 -5.86 6.09
CA ALA A 109 -16.85 -6.77 7.10
C ALA A 109 -16.56 -8.13 6.45
N GLY A 110 -15.39 -8.71 6.74
CA GLY A 110 -14.97 -9.98 6.16
C GLY A 110 -13.46 -10.17 6.13
N ASP A 111 -13.07 -11.32 5.60
CA ASP A 111 -11.69 -11.70 5.37
C ASP A 111 -11.32 -11.45 3.90
N TYR A 112 -10.16 -10.86 3.70
CA TYR A 112 -9.61 -10.52 2.39
C TYR A 112 -8.24 -11.16 2.26
N ALA A 113 -8.00 -11.84 1.14
CA ALA A 113 -6.73 -12.49 0.87
C ALA A 113 -6.34 -12.29 -0.59
N LEU A 114 -5.13 -11.78 -0.78
CA LEU A 114 -4.40 -11.83 -2.03
C LEU A 114 -3.36 -12.95 -1.90
N PRO A 115 -3.54 -14.09 -2.58
CA PRO A 115 -2.52 -15.12 -2.58
C PRO A 115 -1.27 -14.63 -3.32
N SER A 116 -0.19 -15.40 -3.23
CA SER A 116 1.06 -15.11 -3.94
C SER A 116 0.79 -14.90 -5.43
N THR A 117 0.95 -13.65 -5.87
CA THR A 117 0.60 -13.18 -7.20
C THR A 117 1.72 -12.33 -7.76
N GLU A 118 1.99 -12.51 -9.04
CA GLU A 118 2.95 -11.70 -9.79
C GLU A 118 2.31 -10.36 -10.19
N ILE A 119 2.99 -9.27 -9.86
CA ILE A 119 2.59 -7.89 -10.10
C ILE A 119 3.66 -7.27 -10.99
N VAL A 120 3.24 -6.80 -12.16
CA VAL A 120 4.12 -6.10 -13.09
C VAL A 120 4.22 -4.64 -12.66
N ILE A 121 5.44 -4.17 -12.37
CA ILE A 121 5.70 -2.75 -12.15
C ILE A 121 6.06 -2.10 -13.49
N PRO A 122 5.21 -1.19 -14.01
CA PRO A 122 5.46 -0.52 -15.27
C PRO A 122 6.64 0.46 -15.17
N GLU A 123 7.21 0.78 -16.32
CA GLU A 123 8.15 1.90 -16.43
C GLU A 123 7.39 3.22 -16.29
N VAL A 124 7.67 3.95 -15.21
CA VAL A 124 7.06 5.24 -14.88
C VAL A 124 8.14 6.25 -14.53
N GLU A 125 7.89 7.53 -14.78
CA GLU A 125 8.79 8.60 -14.40
C GLU A 125 8.78 8.75 -12.87
N LEU A 126 9.83 8.23 -12.22
CA LEU A 126 9.99 8.33 -10.78
C LEU A 126 10.77 9.60 -10.40
N PRO A 127 10.42 10.25 -9.27
CA PRO A 127 11.23 11.32 -8.74
C PRO A 127 12.68 10.86 -8.50
N GLY A 128 13.67 11.71 -8.78
CA GLY A 128 15.10 11.34 -8.65
C GLY A 128 15.55 10.95 -7.23
N TRP A 129 14.73 11.20 -6.20
CA TRP A 129 14.97 10.75 -4.84
C TRP A 129 14.57 9.28 -4.60
N LEU A 130 13.76 8.69 -5.47
CA LEU A 130 13.32 7.30 -5.43
C LEU A 130 14.27 6.42 -6.26
N THR A 131 15.50 6.32 -5.78
CA THR A 131 16.59 5.55 -6.39
C THR A 131 17.01 4.38 -5.50
N ASN A 132 17.86 3.49 -6.01
CA ASN A 132 18.34 2.32 -5.26
C ASN A 132 18.79 2.69 -3.82
N GLY A 133 18.28 1.95 -2.84
CA GLY A 133 18.57 2.18 -1.43
C GLY A 133 17.60 1.47 -0.50
N TYR A 134 17.81 1.68 0.80
CA TYR A 134 16.93 1.13 1.83
C TYR A 134 15.88 2.16 2.25
N TYR A 135 14.65 1.68 2.35
CA TYR A 135 13.48 2.49 2.70
C TYR A 135 12.74 1.90 3.90
N LYS A 136 12.12 2.77 4.69
CA LYS A 136 11.22 2.43 5.81
C LYS A 136 9.92 3.20 5.67
N VAL A 137 8.80 2.50 5.74
CA VAL A 137 7.46 3.07 5.72
C VAL A 137 6.79 2.78 7.06
N GLN A 138 6.12 3.77 7.62
CA GLN A 138 5.31 3.63 8.82
C GLN A 138 3.97 4.35 8.63
N GLY A 139 2.87 3.64 8.80
CA GLY A 139 1.52 4.20 8.91
C GLY A 139 1.05 4.20 10.37
N ILE A 140 0.26 5.20 10.75
CA ILE A 140 -0.47 5.27 12.04
C ILE A 140 -1.93 5.62 11.83
#